data_AF-F5XHM9-F1
#
_entry.id   AF-F5XHM9-F1
#
_cell.length_a   1.000
_cell.length_b   1.000
_cell.length_c   1.000
_cell.angle_alpha   90.00
_cell.angle_beta   90.00
_cell.angle_gamma   90.00
#
_symmetry.space_group_name_H-M   'P 1'
#
loop_
_entity.id
_entity.type
_entity.pdbx_description
1 polymer ?
#
loop_
_entity_poly.entity_id
_entity_poly.type
_entity_poly.pdbx_seq_one_letter_code
_entity_poly.pdbx_strand_id
1 'polypeptide(L)' 'MLHRPLELAQYTSLRLTEHLALEEIRPSIGSVGDAYDNALMESINGLYKAECIRTTVFHDGPYKC' A
#
# COMPACT_ATOMS: atom_id res chain seq x y z
N MET A 1 18.40 10.69 -10.40
CA MET A 1 18.50 10.29 -8.98
C MET A 1 17.19 9.60 -8.62
N LEU A 2 17.23 8.31 -8.27
CA LEU A 2 16.04 7.60 -7.82
C LEU A 2 15.66 8.16 -6.44
N HIS A 3 14.46 8.71 -6.30
CA HIS A 3 13.94 9.14 -5.01
C HIS A 3 13.87 7.90 -4.09
N ARG A 4 14.41 7.99 -2.88
CA ARG A 4 14.27 6.91 -1.88
C ARG A 4 12.78 6.64 -1.68
N PRO A 5 12.31 5.38 -1.57
CA PRO A 5 10.91 5.11 -1.27
C PRO A 5 10.55 5.82 0.03
N LEU A 6 9.67 6.83 -0.04
CA LEU A 6 9.15 7.51 1.15
C LEU A 6 8.39 6.53 2.04
N GLU A 7 7.79 5.51 1.43
CA GLU A 7 6.98 4.47 2.07
C GLU A 7 7.69 3.74 3.22
N LEU A 8 8.99 3.43 3.10
CA LEU A 8 9.66 2.60 4.11
C LEU A 8 9.75 3.29 5.48
N ALA A 9 9.88 4.62 5.50
CA ALA A 9 10.05 5.38 6.74
C ALA A 9 8.76 5.40 7.58
N GLN A 10 7.59 5.33 6.94
CA GLN A 10 6.30 5.32 7.62
C GLN A 10 6.11 4.05 8.44
N TYR A 11 6.46 2.89 7.89
CA TYR A 11 6.39 1.59 8.56
C TYR A 11 7.41 1.43 9.70
N THR A 12 8.42 2.30 9.76
CA THR A 12 9.42 2.36 10.84
C THR A 12 9.22 3.55 11.78
N SER A 13 8.13 4.31 11.64
CA SER A 13 7.93 5.52 12.42
C SER A 13 7.63 5.20 13.90
N LEU A 14 8.10 6.08 14.79
CA LEU A 14 7.87 5.94 16.23
C LEU A 14 6.37 6.00 16.57
N ARG A 15 5.65 6.92 15.92
CA ARG A 15 4.19 7.04 16.03
C ARG A 15 3.45 5.75 15.71
N LEU A 16 3.84 5.06 14.63
CA LEU A 16 3.21 3.79 14.25
C LEU A 16 3.52 2.71 15.29
N THR A 17 4.78 2.59 15.71
CA THR A 17 5.18 1.58 16.70
C THR A 17 4.48 1.75 18.05
N GLU A 18 4.35 2.99 18.53
CA GLU A 18 3.61 3.30 19.76
C GLU A 18 2.13 2.91 19.64
N HIS A 19 1.51 3.21 18.50
CA HIS A 19 0.10 2.86 18.27
C HIS A 19 -0.10 1.35 18.21
N LEU A 20 0.76 0.61 17.50
CA LEU A 20 0.69 -0.85 17.47
C LEU A 20 0.88 -1.47 18.86
N ALA A 21 1.73 -0.90 19.70
CA ALA A 21 1.91 -1.34 21.07
C ALA A 21 0.66 -1.10 21.94
N LEU A 22 -0.04 0.04 21.76
CA LEU A 22 -1.30 0.33 22.45
C LEU A 22 -2.42 -0.63 22.06
N GLU A 23 -2.47 -1.04 20.80
CA GLU A 23 -3.46 -1.98 20.27
C GLU A 23 -3.05 -3.46 20.42
N GLU A 24 -1.93 -3.74 21.09
CA GLU A 24 -1.35 -5.09 21.27
C GLU A 24 -1.09 -5.84 19.96
N ILE A 25 -0.84 -5.09 18.88
CA ILE A 25 -0.54 -5.64 17.55
C ILE A 25 0.96 -5.86 17.42
N ARG A 26 1.36 -7.09 17.07
CA ARG A 26 2.77 -7.41 16.80
C ARG A 26 3.20 -6.79 15.45
N PRO A 27 4.17 -5.87 15.44
CA PRO A 27 4.69 -5.33 14.19
C PRO A 27 5.50 -6.38 13.42
N SER A 28 5.30 -6.44 12.10
CA SER A 28 6.12 -7.20 11.16
C SER A 28 6.14 -6.48 9.82
N ILE A 29 7.33 -6.28 9.25
CA ILE A 29 7.52 -5.57 7.96
C ILE A 29 8.06 -6.47 6.85
N GLY A 30 8.16 -7.79 7.10
CA GLY A 30 8.72 -8.72 6.14
C GLY A 30 10.24 -8.91 6.22
N SER A 31 10.75 -9.83 5.39
CA SER A 31 12.20 -10.07 5.27
C SER A 31 12.76 -9.33 4.06
N VAL A 32 13.95 -8.76 4.18
CA VAL A 32 14.58 -8.04 3.05
C VAL A 32 14.84 -9.01 1.90
N GLY A 33 14.35 -8.66 0.71
CA GLY A 33 14.53 -9.46 -0.50
C GLY A 33 13.56 -10.64 -0.63
N ASP A 34 12.61 -10.79 0.30
CA ASP A 34 11.44 -11.64 0.16
C ASP A 34 10.26 -10.77 -0.30
N ALA A 35 9.51 -11.27 -1.28
CA ALA A 35 8.34 -10.58 -1.82
C ALA A 35 7.03 -11.34 -1.52
N TYR A 36 7.11 -12.54 -0.94
CA TYR A 36 5.94 -13.37 -0.68
C TYR A 36 5.01 -12.79 0.38
N ASP A 37 5.57 -12.10 1.37
CA ASP A 37 4.83 -11.41 2.43
C ASP A 37 3.87 -10.34 1.89
N ASN A 38 4.26 -9.62 0.84
CA ASN A 38 3.45 -8.56 0.23
C ASN A 38 2.68 -9.02 -1.02
N ALA A 39 2.94 -10.23 -1.55
CA ALA A 39 2.39 -10.70 -2.83
C ALA A 39 0.86 -10.65 -2.92
N LEU A 40 0.17 -10.98 -1.82
CA LEU A 40 -1.30 -10.91 -1.76
C LEU A 40 -1.79 -9.46 -1.82
N MET A 41 -1.19 -8.57 -1.04
CA MET A 41 -1.56 -7.16 -1.01
C MET A 41 -1.28 -6.47 -2.34
N GLU A 42 -0.17 -6.79 -3.01
CA GLU A 42 0.12 -6.27 -4.35
C GLU A 42 -0.85 -6.79 -5.41
N SER A 43 -1.32 -8.03 -5.28
CA SER A 43 -2.34 -8.58 -6.19
C SER A 43 -3.66 -7.83 -6.06
N ILE A 44 -4.08 -7.51 -4.82
CA ILE A 44 -5.27 -6.71 -4.54
C ILE A 44 -5.10 -5.28 -5.07
N ASN A 45 -3.96 -4.64 -4.83
CA ASN A 45 -3.63 -3.32 -5.36
C ASN A 45 -3.64 -3.31 -6.91
N GLY A 46 -3.16 -4.40 -7.52
CA GLY A 46 -3.22 -4.63 -8.96
C GLY A 46 -4.66 -4.69 -9.47
N LEU A 47 -5.54 -5.43 -8.79
CA LEU A 47 -6.96 -5.50 -9.12
C LEU A 47 -7.66 -4.14 -8.97
N TYR A 48 -7.44 -3.45 -7.85
CA TYR A 48 -7.98 -2.11 -7.61
C TYR A 48 -7.58 -1.13 -8.72
N LYS A 49 -6.28 -1.05 -9.05
CA LYS A 49 -5.80 -0.19 -10.15
C LYS A 49 -6.39 -0.58 -11.49
N ALA A 50 -6.51 -1.87 -11.75
CA ALA A 50 -7.14 -2.39 -12.95
C ALA A 50 -8.59 -1.92 -13.11
N GLU A 51 -9.38 -1.98 -12.04
CA GLU A 51 -10.75 -1.46 -12.02
C GLU A 51 -10.77 0.06 -12.17
N CYS A 52 -9.95 0.79 -11.40
CA CYS A 52 -9.91 2.25 -11.50
C CYS A 52 -9.53 2.76 -12.89
N ILE A 53 -8.58 2.11 -13.57
CA ILE A 53 -8.08 2.56 -14.88
C ILE A 53 -8.98 2.08 -16.02
N ARG A 54 -9.53 0.86 -15.95
CA ARG A 54 -10.35 0.29 -17.03
C ARG A 54 -11.83 0.65 -16.94
N THR A 55 -12.30 1.16 -15.80
CA THR A 55 -13.69 1.57 -15.64
C THR A 55 -13.85 3.05 -16.00
N THR A 56 -15.03 3.39 -16.52
CA THR A 56 -15.48 4.78 -16.71
C THR A 56 -15.96 5.41 -15.40
N VAL A 57 -15.75 4.78 -14.24
CA VAL A 57 -16.17 5.35 -12.95
C VAL A 57 -15.23 6.49 -12.52
N PHE A 58 -13.94 6.38 -12.87
CA PHE A 58 -12.92 7.40 -12.58
C PHE A 58 -12.40 8.00 -13.89
N HIS A 59 -13.19 8.89 -14.51
CA HIS A 59 -12.81 9.63 -15.72
C HIS A 59 -12.80 11.15 -15.46
N ASP A 60 -11.94 11.87 -16.18
CA ASP A 60 -11.71 13.33 -16.05
C ASP A 60 -12.82 14.18 -16.72
N GLY A 61 -14.08 13.79 -16.54
CA GLY A 61 -15.24 14.44 -17.14
C GLY A 61 -16.56 13.84 -16.68
N PRO A 62 -17.72 14.41 -17.03
CA PRO A 62 -19.02 13.82 -16.71
C PRO A 62 -19.28 12.55 -17.53
N TYR A 63 -19.88 11.54 -16.91
CA TYR A 63 -20.27 10.29 -17.56
C TYR A 63 -21.22 10.59 -18.71
N LYS A 64 -20.81 10.28 -19.94
CA LYS A 64 -21.66 10.34 -21.12
C LYS A 64 -22.08 8.93 -21.48
N CYS A 65 -23.37 8.67 -21.32
CA CYS A 65 -24.06 7.48 -21.80
C CYS A 65 -24.12 7.44 -23.34
#